data_AF-A0A0P9CYU0-F1
#
_entry.id   AF-A0A0P9CYU0-F1
#
_cell.length_a   1.000
_cell.length_b   1.000
_cell.length_c   1.000
_cell.angle_alpha   90.00
_cell.angle_beta   90.00
_cell.angle_gamma   90.00
#
_symmetry.space_group_name_H-M   'P 1'
#
loop_
_entity.id
_entity.type
_entity.pdbx_description
1 polymer ?
#
loop_
_entity_poly.entity_id
_entity_poly.type
_entity_poly.pdbx_seq_one_letter_code
_entity_poly.pdbx_strand_id
1 'polypeptide(L)'
;MLYPRSFFALQLAFARRIATRFALPLTDALHRYTTYAVTLKIEASWEAFAEEFMRASDPVELAYRVYAENNADEHIPAPDDREFLGRPLFGCFYYVVRDTTIINPHYLNNDLPGMRPLSHARQAARRDELRRMFTHIRQTHPEARIVSGHSWL
;
A
#
# COMPACT_ATOMS: atom_id res chain seq x y z
N MET A 1 4.81 -5.46 5.78
CA MET A 1 4.12 -5.89 7.03
C MET A 1 2.93 -6.68 6.60
N LEU A 2 2.80 -7.94 7.02
CA LEU A 2 1.61 -8.72 6.70
C LEU A 2 0.42 -8.17 7.49
N TYR A 3 -0.67 -7.86 6.80
CA TYR A 3 -1.91 -7.46 7.46
C TYR A 3 -2.49 -8.63 8.24
N PRO A 4 -2.99 -8.40 9.47
CA PRO A 4 -3.62 -9.46 10.25
C PRO A 4 -4.96 -9.86 9.62
N ARG A 5 -5.44 -11.09 9.88
CA ARG A 5 -6.78 -11.55 9.47
C ARG A 5 -7.91 -10.57 9.83
N SER A 6 -7.79 -9.88 10.97
CA SER A 6 -8.75 -8.87 11.42
C SER A 6 -8.88 -7.66 10.49
N PHE A 7 -7.85 -7.34 9.71
CA PHE A 7 -7.90 -6.30 8.68
C PHE A 7 -8.90 -6.66 7.57
N PHE A 8 -8.89 -7.91 7.10
CA PHE A 8 -9.84 -8.39 6.10
C PHE A 8 -11.27 -8.48 6.67
N ALA A 9 -11.40 -8.90 7.93
CA ALA A 9 -12.69 -8.89 8.63
C ALA A 9 -13.28 -7.47 8.72
N LEU A 10 -12.45 -6.47 9.02
CA LEU A 10 -12.87 -5.07 9.07
C LEU A 10 -13.35 -4.57 7.71
N GLN A 11 -12.60 -4.83 6.64
CA GLN A 11 -12.99 -4.43 5.29
C GLN A 11 -14.31 -5.10 4.86
N LEU A 12 -14.49 -6.38 5.17
CA LEU A 12 -15.75 -7.09 4.92
C LEU A 12 -16.93 -6.48 5.70
N ALA A 13 -16.72 -6.18 6.99
CA ALA A 13 -17.75 -5.53 7.80
C ALA A 13 -18.15 -4.16 7.25
N PHE A 14 -17.17 -3.37 6.80
CA PHE A 14 -17.41 -2.08 6.17
C PHE A 14 -18.16 -2.23 4.83
N ALA A 15 -17.70 -3.11 3.95
CA ALA A 15 -18.34 -3.36 2.65
C ALA A 15 -19.79 -3.82 2.80
N ARG A 16 -20.11 -4.65 3.82
CA ARG A 16 -21.50 -5.02 4.14
C ARG A 16 -22.39 -3.82 4.47
N ARG A 17 -21.85 -2.82 5.19
CA ARG A 17 -22.59 -1.58 5.49
C ARG A 17 -22.85 -0.76 4.23
N ILE A 18 -21.86 -0.66 3.34
CA ILE A 18 -21.99 0.00 2.05
C ILE A 18 -23.02 -0.71 1.17
N ALA A 19 -22.89 -2.04 1.01
CA ALA A 19 -23.81 -2.87 0.24
C ALA A 19 -25.26 -2.68 0.69
N THR A 20 -25.50 -2.70 2.00
CA THR A 20 -26.83 -2.46 2.58
C THR A 20 -27.31 -1.03 2.32
N ARG A 21 -26.46 -0.03 2.54
CA ARG A 21 -26.85 1.38 2.43
C ARG A 21 -27.23 1.80 1.02
N PHE A 22 -26.55 1.23 0.03
CA PHE A 22 -26.66 1.60 -1.38
C PHE A 22 -27.32 0.52 -2.24
N ALA A 23 -27.83 -0.55 -1.64
CA ALA A 23 -28.41 -1.71 -2.33
C ALA A 23 -27.48 -2.28 -3.43
N LEU A 24 -26.19 -2.41 -3.11
CA LEU A 24 -25.18 -2.97 -4.00
C LEU A 24 -24.92 -4.46 -3.68
N PRO A 25 -24.48 -5.27 -4.66
CA PRO A 25 -23.86 -6.56 -4.38
C PRO A 25 -22.68 -6.40 -3.42
N LEU A 26 -22.50 -7.35 -2.49
CA LEU A 26 -21.42 -7.29 -1.51
C LEU A 26 -20.04 -7.28 -2.15
N THR A 27 -19.85 -8.08 -3.21
CA THR A 27 -18.61 -8.15 -3.98
C THR A 27 -18.31 -6.81 -4.66
N ASP A 28 -19.32 -6.14 -5.21
CA ASP A 28 -19.15 -4.80 -5.79
C ASP A 28 -18.76 -3.77 -4.73
N ALA A 29 -19.38 -3.84 -3.55
CA ALA A 29 -19.04 -2.98 -2.42
C ALA A 29 -17.61 -3.22 -1.92
N LEU A 30 -17.18 -4.48 -1.85
CA LEU A 30 -15.80 -4.86 -1.51
C LEU A 30 -14.81 -4.30 -2.54
N HIS A 31 -15.06 -4.50 -3.84
CA HIS A 31 -14.14 -4.08 -4.90
C HIS A 31 -14.00 -2.56 -4.97
N ARG A 32 -15.12 -1.83 -4.91
CA ARG A 32 -15.14 -0.39 -5.20
C ARG A 32 -14.84 0.49 -4.00
N TYR A 33 -15.13 0.03 -2.78
CA TYR A 33 -15.07 0.88 -1.57
C TYR A 33 -14.02 0.42 -0.56
N THR A 34 -13.27 -0.63 -0.85
CA THR A 34 -12.18 -1.09 0.01
C THR A 34 -10.94 -1.36 -0.82
N THR A 35 -9.83 -1.68 -0.16
CA THR A 35 -8.58 -2.04 -0.86
C THR A 35 -8.48 -3.55 -1.08
N TYR A 36 -9.58 -4.32 -1.00
CA TYR A 36 -9.56 -5.78 -0.98
C TYR A 36 -8.78 -6.37 -2.16
N ALA A 37 -9.21 -6.08 -3.39
CA ALA A 37 -8.62 -6.64 -4.61
C ALA A 37 -7.14 -6.23 -4.79
N VAL A 38 -6.83 -4.96 -4.52
CA VAL A 38 -5.46 -4.43 -4.50
C VAL A 38 -4.58 -5.14 -3.48
N THR A 39 -5.06 -5.26 -2.23
CA THR A 39 -4.30 -5.86 -1.11
C THR A 39 -4.02 -7.33 -1.37
N LEU A 40 -4.98 -8.03 -1.97
CA LEU A 40 -4.86 -9.44 -2.34
C LEU A 40 -4.05 -9.64 -3.63
N LYS A 41 -3.70 -8.59 -4.39
CA LYS A 41 -3.03 -8.66 -5.70
C LYS A 41 -3.83 -9.46 -6.75
N ILE A 42 -5.15 -9.30 -6.75
CA ILE A 42 -6.08 -10.05 -7.61
C ILE A 42 -6.97 -9.16 -8.49
N GLU A 43 -6.60 -7.89 -8.73
CA GLU A 43 -7.42 -6.98 -9.56
C GLU A 43 -7.79 -7.59 -10.93
N ALA A 44 -6.85 -8.28 -11.59
CA ALA A 44 -7.09 -8.92 -12.88
C ALA A 44 -7.92 -10.21 -12.80
N SER A 45 -8.09 -10.80 -11.61
CA SER A 45 -8.80 -12.05 -11.37
C SER A 45 -9.96 -11.87 -10.38
N TRP A 46 -10.42 -10.63 -10.23
CA TRP A 46 -11.39 -10.27 -9.20
C TRP A 46 -12.71 -11.03 -9.35
N GLU A 47 -13.23 -11.17 -10.57
CA GLU A 47 -14.52 -11.85 -10.78
C GLU A 47 -14.46 -13.32 -10.34
N ALA A 48 -13.38 -14.03 -10.68
CA ALA A 48 -13.19 -15.42 -10.29
C ALA A 48 -13.08 -15.58 -8.77
N PHE A 49 -12.34 -14.68 -8.11
CA PHE A 49 -12.23 -14.67 -6.66
C PHE A 49 -13.57 -14.32 -5.99
N ALA A 50 -14.33 -13.37 -6.53
CA ALA A 50 -15.62 -12.96 -5.99
C ALA A 50 -16.64 -14.13 -5.98
N GLU A 51 -16.61 -14.98 -6.99
CA GLU A 51 -17.42 -16.20 -7.03
C GLU A 51 -17.03 -17.20 -5.94
N GLU A 52 -15.74 -17.49 -5.77
CA GLU A 52 -15.25 -18.37 -4.72
C GLU A 52 -15.57 -17.81 -3.33
N PHE A 53 -15.37 -16.50 -3.16
CA PHE A 53 -15.64 -15.75 -1.94
C PHE A 53 -17.09 -15.88 -1.50
N MET A 54 -18.04 -15.80 -2.43
CA MET A 54 -19.47 -15.94 -2.10
C MET A 54 -19.88 -17.37 -1.72
N ARG A 55 -19.11 -18.39 -2.11
CA ARG A 55 -19.36 -19.80 -1.79
C ARG A 55 -18.62 -20.27 -0.54
N ALA A 56 -17.60 -19.53 -0.09
CA ALA A 56 -16.77 -19.90 1.04
C ALA A 56 -17.55 -19.92 2.36
N SER A 57 -17.35 -20.95 3.17
CA SER A 57 -17.89 -21.02 4.54
C SER A 57 -17.25 -19.98 5.46
N ASP A 58 -15.97 -19.68 5.25
CA ASP A 58 -15.26 -18.57 5.88
C ASP A 58 -14.58 -17.69 4.81
N PRO A 59 -15.29 -16.65 4.32
CA PRO A 59 -14.74 -15.75 3.30
C PRO A 59 -13.57 -14.89 3.80
N VAL A 60 -13.47 -14.66 5.12
CA VAL A 60 -12.35 -13.90 5.71
C VAL A 60 -11.09 -14.76 5.69
N GLU A 61 -11.21 -16.05 6.04
CA GLU A 61 -10.09 -16.98 6.00
C GLU A 61 -9.59 -17.22 4.58
N LEU A 62 -10.51 -17.39 3.61
CA LEU A 62 -10.14 -17.48 2.19
C LEU A 62 -9.29 -16.27 1.77
N ALA A 63 -9.75 -15.05 2.07
CA ALA A 63 -9.03 -13.84 1.71
C ALA A 63 -7.68 -13.73 2.42
N TYR A 64 -7.61 -14.06 3.72
CA TYR A 64 -6.37 -14.04 4.46
C TYR A 64 -5.33 -15.04 3.93
N ARG A 65 -5.78 -16.24 3.53
CA ARG A 65 -4.92 -17.25 2.90
C ARG A 65 -4.37 -16.75 1.57
N VAL A 66 -5.23 -16.27 0.67
CA VAL A 66 -4.82 -15.71 -0.63
C VAL A 66 -3.85 -14.54 -0.44
N TYR A 67 -4.12 -13.68 0.55
CA TYR A 67 -3.19 -12.62 0.93
C TYR A 67 -1.82 -13.16 1.33
N ALA A 68 -1.79 -14.11 2.27
CA ALA A 68 -0.54 -14.68 2.78
C ALA A 68 0.26 -15.37 1.68
N GLU A 69 -0.40 -16.10 0.78
CA GLU A 69 0.22 -16.76 -0.37
C GLU A 69 0.82 -15.74 -1.35
N ASN A 70 0.04 -14.72 -1.73
CA ASN A 70 0.49 -13.69 -2.69
C ASN A 70 1.55 -12.72 -2.12
N ASN A 71 1.81 -12.77 -0.81
CA ASN A 71 2.77 -11.91 -0.13
C ASN A 71 3.83 -12.71 0.66
N ALA A 72 3.92 -14.02 0.46
CA ALA A 72 4.85 -14.88 1.18
C ALA A 72 6.32 -14.46 0.98
N ASP A 73 6.64 -14.02 -0.24
CA ASP A 73 7.99 -13.58 -0.63
C ASP A 73 8.15 -12.06 -0.58
N GLU A 74 7.18 -11.32 -0.03
CA GLU A 74 7.26 -9.86 -0.01
C GLU A 74 8.29 -9.37 1.01
N HIS A 75 9.40 -8.83 0.49
CA HIS A 75 10.43 -8.20 1.31
C HIS A 75 9.86 -6.97 2.02
N ILE A 76 9.90 -6.97 3.35
CA ILE A 76 9.57 -5.81 4.16
C ILE A 76 10.83 -4.96 4.27
N PRO A 77 10.84 -3.74 3.73
CA PRO A 77 12.05 -2.94 3.74
C PRO A 77 12.42 -2.56 5.18
N ALA A 78 13.71 -2.68 5.49
CA ALA A 78 14.33 -2.24 6.73
C ALA A 78 14.86 -0.80 6.60
N PRO A 79 15.17 -0.10 7.71
CA PRO A 79 15.72 1.26 7.66
C PRO A 79 16.99 1.41 6.82
N ASP A 80 17.82 0.36 6.80
CA ASP A 80 19.14 0.36 6.14
C ASP A 80 19.09 -0.14 4.70
N ASP A 81 17.91 -0.56 4.22
CA ASP A 81 17.75 -0.97 2.83
C ASP A 81 17.96 0.21 1.89
N ARG A 82 18.66 -0.07 0.78
CA ARG A 82 18.96 0.94 -0.25
C ARG A 82 17.98 0.90 -1.41
N GLU A 83 17.20 -0.17 -1.52
CA GLU A 83 16.25 -0.37 -2.60
C GLU A 83 14.97 -1.05 -2.10
N PHE A 84 13.84 -0.72 -2.74
CA PHE A 84 12.56 -1.38 -2.54
C PHE A 84 11.82 -1.46 -3.87
N LEU A 85 11.36 -2.66 -4.26
CA LEU A 85 10.72 -2.92 -5.56
C LEU A 85 11.56 -2.45 -6.77
N GLY A 86 12.89 -2.64 -6.68
CA GLY A 86 13.85 -2.22 -7.72
C GLY A 86 14.01 -0.70 -7.86
N ARG A 87 13.63 0.06 -6.83
CA ARG A 87 13.71 1.53 -6.80
C ARG A 87 14.60 2.00 -5.65
N PRO A 88 15.36 3.10 -5.82
CA PRO A 88 16.13 3.68 -4.72
C PRO A 88 15.24 4.01 -3.52
N LEU A 89 15.67 3.57 -2.34
CA LEU A 89 15.03 3.81 -1.06
C LEU A 89 15.84 4.82 -0.24
N PHE A 90 15.14 5.73 0.42
CA PHE A 90 15.69 6.82 1.21
C PHE A 90 15.08 6.78 2.61
N GLY A 91 15.53 5.85 3.44
CA GLY A 91 14.88 5.58 4.73
C GLY A 91 13.42 5.23 4.49
N CYS A 92 12.48 6.04 4.99
CA CYS A 92 11.04 5.81 4.82
C CYS A 92 10.46 6.20 3.45
N PHE A 93 11.26 6.69 2.50
CA PHE A 93 10.73 7.25 1.26
C PHE A 93 11.30 6.58 0.02
N TYR A 94 10.46 6.36 -0.97
CA TYR A 94 10.89 6.06 -2.34
C TYR A 94 10.01 6.86 -3.30
N TYR A 95 10.27 6.78 -4.60
CA TYR A 95 9.47 7.50 -5.59
C TYR A 95 9.21 6.67 -6.86
N VAL A 96 8.15 7.03 -7.56
CA VAL A 96 7.79 6.52 -8.87
C VAL A 96 7.72 7.70 -9.85
N VAL A 97 8.27 7.51 -11.04
CA VAL A 97 8.09 8.43 -12.17
C VAL A 97 6.84 7.96 -12.93
N ARG A 98 5.77 8.76 -12.92
CA ARG A 98 4.51 8.39 -13.60
C ARG A 98 4.55 8.75 -15.08
N ASP A 99 5.15 9.90 -15.35
CA ASP A 99 5.55 10.41 -16.66
C ASP A 99 6.91 11.08 -16.45
N THR A 100 7.67 11.28 -17.52
CA THR A 100 8.97 11.99 -17.54
C THR A 100 8.97 13.23 -16.63
N THR A 101 7.86 13.97 -16.55
CA THR A 101 7.78 15.22 -15.79
C THR A 101 7.25 15.12 -14.36
N ILE A 102 6.68 13.98 -13.95
CA ILE A 102 5.91 13.84 -12.69
C ILE A 102 6.50 12.79 -11.75
N ILE A 103 6.84 13.22 -10.55
CA ILE A 103 7.30 12.38 -9.45
C ILE A 103 6.18 12.13 -8.45
N ASN A 104 5.93 10.86 -8.16
CA ASN A 104 5.06 10.43 -7.08
C ASN A 104 5.91 9.93 -5.92
N PRO A 105 6.04 10.69 -4.81
CA PRO A 105 6.69 10.20 -3.61
C PRO A 105 5.79 9.14 -2.93
N HIS A 106 6.43 8.16 -2.32
CA HIS A 106 5.78 7.15 -1.53
C HIS A 106 6.45 7.05 -0.17
N TYR A 107 5.63 6.80 0.85
CA TYR A 107 6.05 6.65 2.23
C TYR A 107 5.84 5.21 2.70
N LEU A 108 6.87 4.66 3.34
CA LEU A 108 6.88 3.37 3.99
C LEU A 108 7.17 3.59 5.47
N ASN A 109 6.38 2.97 6.33
CA ASN A 109 6.72 2.92 7.74
C ASN A 109 7.76 1.81 8.00
N ASN A 110 8.99 2.03 7.53
CA ASN A 110 10.14 1.16 7.79
C ASN A 110 11.03 1.68 8.92
N ASP A 111 10.47 2.44 9.86
CA ASP A 111 11.22 2.95 11.00
C ASP A 111 11.45 1.87 12.07
N LEU A 112 12.32 2.16 13.03
CA LEU A 112 12.59 1.26 14.14
C LEU A 112 11.31 0.97 14.96
N PRO A 113 11.11 -0.28 15.42
CA PRO A 113 9.97 -0.64 16.27
C PRO A 113 9.82 0.29 17.47
N GLY A 114 8.57 0.64 17.80
CA GLY A 114 8.25 1.52 18.94
C GLY A 114 8.39 3.01 18.66
N MET A 115 8.96 3.41 17.53
CA MET A 115 9.04 4.82 17.13
C MET A 115 7.80 5.24 16.35
N ARG A 116 7.24 6.40 16.70
CA ARG A 116 6.25 7.08 15.85
C ARG A 116 7.02 7.74 14.70
N PRO A 117 6.79 7.33 13.44
CA PRO A 117 7.70 7.69 12.35
C PRO A 117 7.69 9.18 11.97
N LEU A 118 6.61 9.86 12.35
CA LEU A 118 6.40 11.30 12.18
C LEU A 118 6.44 12.07 13.51
N SER A 119 6.98 11.46 14.57
CA SER A 119 7.20 12.17 15.84
C SER A 119 8.25 13.27 15.70
N HIS A 120 8.23 14.22 16.64
CA HIS A 120 9.28 15.24 16.74
C HIS A 120 10.69 14.64 16.77
N ALA A 121 10.87 13.51 17.46
CA ALA A 121 12.15 12.80 17.53
C ALA A 121 12.65 12.29 16.16
N ARG A 122 11.74 12.03 15.20
CA ARG A 122 12.09 11.53 13.85
C ARG A 122 12.06 12.62 12.79
N GLN A 123 11.55 13.82 13.10
CA GLN A 123 11.34 14.88 12.12
C GLN A 123 12.63 15.31 11.40
N ALA A 124 13.76 15.38 12.12
CA ALA A 124 15.06 15.67 11.51
C ALA A 124 15.47 14.60 10.49
N ALA A 125 15.38 13.32 10.86
CA ALA A 125 15.68 12.19 9.98
C ALA A 125 14.78 12.19 8.73
N ARG A 126 13.47 12.42 8.90
CA ARG A 126 12.51 12.49 7.77
C ARG A 126 12.84 13.62 6.79
N ARG A 127 13.24 14.79 7.28
CA ARG A 127 13.67 15.92 6.43
C ARG A 127 14.95 15.59 5.66
N ASP A 128 15.89 14.91 6.29
CA ASP A 128 17.14 14.52 5.64
C ASP A 128 16.92 13.44 4.57
N GLU A 129 16.06 12.47 4.84
CA GLU A 129 15.63 11.46 3.87
C GLU A 129 14.97 12.08 2.63
N LEU A 130 14.00 12.98 2.83
CA LEU A 130 13.37 13.72 1.74
C LEU A 130 14.38 14.56 0.96
N ARG A 131 15.33 15.23 1.65
CA ARG A 131 16.38 16.00 0.99
C ARG A 131 17.23 15.11 0.09
N ARG A 132 17.68 13.95 0.60
CA ARG A 132 18.47 12.98 -0.20
C ARG A 132 17.67 12.49 -1.41
N MET A 133 16.40 12.15 -1.24
CA MET A 133 15.52 11.70 -2.32
C MET A 133 15.39 12.77 -3.41
N PHE A 134 15.06 14.01 -3.05
CA PHE A 134 14.90 15.08 -4.05
C PHE A 134 16.22 15.52 -4.70
N THR A 135 17.35 15.44 -3.97
CA THR A 135 18.67 15.62 -4.59
C THR A 135 18.93 14.57 -5.64
N HIS A 136 18.64 13.29 -5.34
CA HIS A 136 18.78 12.20 -6.32
C HIS A 136 17.84 12.38 -7.52
N ILE A 137 16.56 12.66 -7.28
CA ILE A 137 15.57 12.92 -8.36
C ILE A 137 16.06 14.02 -9.30
N ARG A 138 16.56 15.14 -8.76
CA ARG A 138 17.03 16.26 -9.59
C ARG A 138 18.22 15.89 -10.48
N GLN A 139 19.03 14.93 -10.06
CA GLN A 139 20.19 14.44 -10.82
C GLN A 139 19.77 13.40 -11.88
N THR A 140 18.84 12.51 -11.52
CA THR A 140 18.45 11.36 -12.35
C THR A 140 17.31 11.68 -13.32
N HIS A 141 16.44 12.63 -12.97
CA HIS A 141 15.26 13.06 -13.74
C HIS A 141 15.19 14.60 -13.81
N PRO A 142 16.14 15.27 -14.49
CA PRO A 142 16.19 16.73 -14.57
C PRO A 142 14.95 17.37 -15.24
N GLU A 143 14.20 16.60 -16.02
CA GLU A 143 12.96 16.99 -16.67
C GLU A 143 11.73 16.92 -15.74
N ALA A 144 11.85 16.26 -14.59
CA ALA A 144 10.82 16.21 -13.57
C ALA A 144 10.61 17.59 -12.94
N ARG A 145 9.40 18.14 -13.07
CA ARG A 145 9.04 19.48 -12.57
C ARG A 145 7.87 19.48 -11.60
N ILE A 146 7.15 18.37 -11.53
CA ILE A 146 5.92 18.26 -10.74
C ILE A 146 6.09 17.14 -9.73
N VAL A 147 5.75 17.43 -8.48
CA VAL A 147 5.60 16.42 -7.42
C VAL A 147 4.10 16.24 -7.18
N SER A 148 3.60 15.03 -7.40
CA SER A 148 2.21 14.67 -7.22
C SER A 148 2.07 13.70 -6.04
N GLY A 149 1.78 14.26 -4.87
CA GLY A 149 1.47 13.47 -3.67
C GLY A 149 0.02 12.96 -3.64
N HIS A 150 -0.22 11.90 -2.88
CA HIS A 150 -1.57 11.42 -2.50
C HIS A 150 -1.60 11.17 -0.99
N SER A 151 -2.78 11.30 -0.37
CA SER A 151 -3.11 11.62 1.06
C SER A 151 -2.24 11.17 2.26
N TRP A 152 -1.14 10.44 2.10
CA TRP A 152 -0.18 10.17 3.18
C TRP A 152 1.22 10.74 2.88
N LEU A 153 1.42 11.27 1.66
CA LEU A 153 2.33 12.34 1.22
C LEU A 153 2.02 12.75 -0.22
#